data_AF-A0A496X3N7-F1
#
_entry.id   AF-A0A496X3N7-F1
#
_cell.length_a   1.000
_cell.length_b   1.000
_cell.length_c   1.000
_cell.angle_alpha   90.00
_cell.angle_beta   90.00
_cell.angle_gamma   90.00
#
_symmetry.space_group_name_H-M   'P 1'
#
loop_
_entity.id
_entity.type
_entity.pdbx_description
1 polymer ?
#
loop_
_entity_poly.entity_id
_entity_poly.type
_entity_poly.pdbx_seq_one_letter_code
_entity_poly.pdbx_strand_id
1 'polypeptide(L)'
;MARIIYCDDSQEIDGRSTKKLPFLVDRFEDPIMAVNHYLRGKYCGSATPFNTISRDARALNSWAENLEKGKRTAEELSKAWGSVNNAAIRLWGNKLAKSISQEDVDYHCSCVVRFYYWTRLQKYFASYQPIAGIIDIGAGKKYAVSLKGGSISAVWTEGIMGTPAPGNHAYVSDEDVDGLTEQFIENANKKADPKLAELADALLVRNCLIVDVMDLSGLRRFEVAKLSIDDLPSKEKVKAATLKGVMMPVSVIGKRNKRRWPDFHPQLLEQLWEHIENGRKDILTAKNRKAKIESKDVFLSVKTGRGMLPGSINEILKGVPPHALRRRAATKAAASKLADAQLRQSETGVITDDATIITQVQRMLGHSSADTTTKGYLQLAKEEQMNGESKKPYMEEIAIKMLVNKNRLLERKLNKLQSSKKNH
;
A
#
# COMPACT_ATOMS: atom_id res chain seq x y z
N MET A 1 -5.57 33.54 -2.38
CA MET A 1 -6.08 32.20 -2.72
C MET A 1 -6.19 31.44 -1.42
N ALA A 2 -7.19 30.57 -1.29
CA ALA A 2 -7.32 29.69 -0.13
C ALA A 2 -6.01 28.95 0.16
N ARG A 3 -5.67 28.79 1.44
CA ARG A 3 -4.43 28.14 1.88
C ARG A 3 -4.66 27.24 3.08
N ILE A 4 -3.85 26.19 3.16
CA ILE A 4 -3.80 25.27 4.29
C ILE A 4 -2.70 25.72 5.25
N ILE A 5 -3.09 25.99 6.49
CA ILE A 5 -2.22 26.22 7.63
C ILE A 5 -2.26 24.96 8.50
N TYR A 6 -1.15 24.63 9.15
CA TYR A 6 -1.10 23.49 10.07
C TYR A 6 -1.01 23.99 11.50
N CYS A 7 -1.89 23.48 12.38
CA CYS A 7 -1.80 23.75 13.81
C CYS A 7 -0.42 23.32 14.35
N ASP A 8 0.16 24.16 15.20
CA ASP A 8 1.43 23.90 15.85
C ASP A 8 1.32 22.79 16.91
N ASP A 9 2.48 22.46 17.49
CA ASP A 9 2.62 21.38 18.48
C ASP A 9 2.04 21.74 19.87
N SER A 10 1.59 22.97 20.08
CA SER A 10 1.13 23.47 21.38
C SER A 10 -0.37 23.37 21.61
N GLN A 11 -1.14 23.11 20.55
CA GLN A 11 -2.60 23.11 20.63
C GLN A 11 -3.16 21.73 20.99
N GLU A 12 -4.03 21.73 22.00
CA GLU A 12 -4.86 20.59 22.38
C GLU A 12 -6.33 20.94 22.18
N ILE A 13 -7.07 20.02 21.58
CA ILE A 13 -8.51 20.13 21.40
C ILE A 13 -9.15 18.86 21.95
N ASP A 14 -10.10 19.01 22.89
CA ASP A 14 -10.83 17.92 23.52
C ASP A 14 -9.90 16.84 24.14
N GLY A 15 -8.79 17.27 24.75
CA GLY A 15 -7.77 16.41 25.37
C GLY A 15 -6.91 15.62 24.38
N ARG A 16 -6.95 15.96 23.08
CA ARG A 16 -6.09 15.39 22.05
C ARG A 16 -5.22 16.48 21.45
N SER A 17 -3.92 16.21 21.35
CA SER A 17 -3.00 17.04 20.58
C SER A 17 -3.51 17.18 19.15
N THR A 18 -3.66 18.41 18.66
CA THR A 18 -4.03 18.72 17.27
C THR A 18 -2.81 18.83 16.38
N LYS A 19 -1.72 18.16 16.74
CA LYS A 19 -0.46 18.18 16.01
C LYS A 19 -0.70 17.95 14.53
N LYS A 20 -0.41 18.99 13.73
CA LYS A 20 -0.53 19.01 12.26
C LYS A 20 -1.97 18.98 11.73
N LEU A 21 -3.01 19.23 12.52
CA LEU A 21 -4.37 19.33 12.00
C LEU A 21 -4.41 20.43 10.92
N PRO A 22 -4.87 20.14 9.69
CA PRO A 22 -4.99 21.15 8.65
C PRO A 22 -6.14 22.10 8.96
N PHE A 23 -5.86 23.38 8.77
CA PHE A 23 -6.76 24.52 8.98
C PHE A 23 -6.78 25.35 7.69
N LEU A 24 -7.96 25.56 7.12
CA LEU A 24 -8.15 26.27 5.87
C LEU A 24 -8.59 27.70 6.14
N VAL A 25 -7.90 28.63 5.50
CA VAL A 25 -8.31 30.04 5.41
C VAL A 25 -8.53 30.39 3.94
N ASP A 26 -9.42 31.34 3.69
CA ASP A 26 -9.71 31.83 2.36
C ASP A 26 -8.67 32.86 1.88
N ARG A 27 -8.90 33.44 0.70
CA ARG A 27 -8.05 34.49 0.13
C ARG A 27 -7.97 35.80 0.94
N PHE A 28 -8.89 36.03 1.87
CA PHE A 28 -8.93 37.18 2.77
C PHE A 28 -8.31 36.86 4.14
N GLU A 29 -7.73 35.65 4.28
CA GLU A 29 -7.19 35.11 5.53
C GLU A 29 -8.26 34.77 6.57
N ASP A 30 -9.54 34.80 6.18
CA ASP A 30 -10.63 34.43 7.05
C ASP A 30 -10.76 32.90 7.14
N PRO A 31 -10.99 32.34 8.34
CA PRO A 31 -11.21 30.92 8.51
C PRO A 31 -12.43 30.41 7.73
N ILE A 32 -12.26 29.35 6.95
CA ILE A 32 -13.38 28.64 6.32
C ILE A 32 -14.02 27.71 7.37
N MET A 33 -14.82 28.28 8.27
CA MET A 33 -15.32 27.63 9.48
C MET A 33 -15.99 26.28 9.24
N ALA A 34 -16.83 26.17 8.20
CA ALA A 34 -17.50 24.92 7.87
C ALA A 34 -16.48 23.80 7.55
N VAL A 35 -15.43 24.11 6.79
CA VAL A 35 -14.38 23.16 6.41
C VAL A 35 -13.54 22.78 7.64
N ASN A 36 -13.15 23.76 8.45
CA ASN A 36 -12.34 23.53 9.64
C ASN A 36 -13.07 22.65 10.66
N HIS A 37 -14.36 22.90 10.88
CA HIS A 37 -15.18 22.06 11.75
C HIS A 37 -15.42 20.66 11.18
N TYR A 38 -15.56 20.51 9.87
CA TYR A 38 -15.63 19.18 9.23
C TYR A 38 -14.33 18.37 9.44
N LEU A 39 -13.18 18.98 9.18
CA LEU A 39 -11.87 18.33 9.34
C LEU A 39 -11.59 17.99 10.82
N ARG A 40 -11.89 18.91 11.75
CA ARG A 40 -11.83 18.67 13.19
C ARG A 40 -12.75 17.53 13.60
N GLY A 41 -14.01 17.55 13.17
CA GLY A 41 -14.99 16.49 13.46
C GLY A 41 -14.52 15.12 13.01
N LYS A 42 -13.89 15.02 11.83
CA LYS A 42 -13.29 13.76 11.37
C LYS A 42 -12.04 13.36 12.16
N TYR A 43 -11.19 14.30 12.52
CA TYR A 43 -9.98 14.02 13.29
C TYR A 43 -10.29 13.57 14.73
N CYS A 44 -11.21 14.26 15.41
CA CYS A 44 -11.58 13.96 16.80
C CYS A 44 -12.60 12.82 16.90
N GLY A 45 -13.64 12.83 16.04
CA GLY A 45 -14.79 11.94 16.14
C GLY A 45 -14.64 10.57 15.47
N SER A 46 -13.61 10.37 14.64
CA SER A 46 -13.34 9.09 14.01
C SER A 46 -11.86 8.75 14.14
N ALA A 47 -11.52 7.47 14.31
CA ALA A 47 -10.13 6.99 14.28
C ALA A 47 -9.52 7.07 12.85
N THR A 48 -9.79 8.17 12.14
CA THR A 48 -9.35 8.42 10.78
C THR A 48 -7.86 8.79 10.79
N PRO A 49 -7.02 8.09 10.02
CA PRO A 49 -5.59 8.40 9.96
C PRO A 49 -5.33 9.83 9.47
N PHE A 50 -4.28 10.46 10.02
CA PHE A 50 -3.84 11.80 9.62
C PHE A 50 -3.69 11.98 8.11
N ASN A 51 -3.12 10.98 7.41
CA ASN A 51 -2.94 11.03 5.95
C ASN A 51 -4.27 11.19 5.20
N THR A 52 -5.37 10.62 5.71
CA THR A 52 -6.70 10.80 5.13
C THR A 52 -7.21 12.21 5.37
N ILE A 53 -7.03 12.76 6.58
CA ILE A 53 -7.39 14.14 6.91
C ILE A 53 -6.60 15.14 6.05
N SER A 54 -5.31 14.92 5.88
CA SER A 54 -4.45 15.73 5.01
C SER A 54 -4.84 15.65 3.52
N ARG A 55 -5.29 14.48 3.03
CA ARG A 55 -5.79 14.33 1.66
C ARG A 55 -7.15 15.03 1.48
N ASP A 56 -8.04 14.94 2.47
CA ASP A 56 -9.32 15.67 2.48
C ASP A 56 -9.11 17.19 2.49
N ALA A 57 -8.20 17.69 3.33
CA ALA A 57 -7.87 19.11 3.38
C ALA A 57 -7.36 19.64 2.03
N ARG A 58 -6.51 18.90 1.33
CA ARG A 58 -6.05 19.26 -0.03
C ARG A 58 -7.20 19.29 -1.04
N ALA A 59 -8.10 18.32 -0.98
CA ALA A 59 -9.26 18.30 -1.87
C ALA A 59 -10.20 19.48 -1.62
N LEU A 60 -10.46 19.80 -0.35
CA LEU A 60 -11.28 20.95 0.04
C LEU A 60 -10.61 22.29 -0.26
N ASN A 61 -9.27 22.38 -0.17
CA ASN A 61 -8.52 23.57 -0.57
C ASN A 61 -8.64 23.82 -2.07
N SER A 62 -8.44 22.79 -2.89
CA SER A 62 -8.61 22.88 -4.34
C SER A 62 -10.04 23.27 -4.74
N TRP A 63 -11.03 22.79 -3.98
CA TRP A 63 -12.42 23.20 -4.17
C TRP A 63 -12.65 24.67 -3.78
N ALA A 64 -12.09 25.12 -2.64
CA ALA A 64 -12.15 26.51 -2.19
C ALA A 64 -11.53 27.45 -3.23
N GLU A 65 -10.35 27.13 -3.75
CA GLU A 65 -9.71 27.89 -4.83
C GLU A 65 -10.59 27.98 -6.08
N ASN A 66 -11.35 26.93 -6.41
CA ASN A 66 -12.30 26.97 -7.52
C ASN A 66 -13.50 27.90 -7.24
N LEU A 67 -14.00 27.93 -6.00
CA LEU A 67 -15.10 28.82 -5.59
C LEU A 67 -14.68 30.29 -5.52
N GLU A 68 -13.43 30.57 -5.15
CA GLU A 68 -12.88 31.93 -5.07
C GLU A 68 -12.67 32.60 -6.44
N LYS A 69 -12.61 31.81 -7.52
CA LYS A 69 -12.38 32.35 -8.87
C LYS A 69 -13.46 33.34 -9.26
N GLY A 70 -13.04 34.58 -9.51
CA GLY A 70 -13.93 35.67 -9.93
C GLY A 70 -14.73 36.31 -8.80
N LYS A 71 -14.46 35.97 -7.52
CA LYS A 71 -15.09 36.60 -6.35
C LYS A 71 -14.22 37.73 -5.81
N ARG A 72 -14.84 38.88 -5.54
CA ARG A 72 -14.20 40.13 -5.09
C ARG A 72 -14.50 40.45 -3.63
N THR A 73 -15.61 39.95 -3.07
CA THR A 73 -15.99 40.22 -1.68
C THR A 73 -16.19 38.93 -0.88
N ALA A 74 -16.11 39.05 0.46
CA ALA A 74 -16.39 37.94 1.38
C ALA A 74 -17.86 37.46 1.28
N GLU A 75 -18.80 38.37 1.04
CA GLU A 75 -20.21 38.03 0.85
C GLU A 75 -20.44 37.20 -0.41
N GLU A 76 -19.82 37.58 -1.53
CA GLU A 76 -19.87 36.80 -2.77
C GLU A 76 -19.30 35.40 -2.62
N LEU A 77 -18.23 35.27 -1.80
CA LEU A 77 -17.60 34.00 -1.49
C LEU A 77 -18.51 33.14 -0.59
N SER A 78 -19.06 33.72 0.48
CA SER A 78 -20.02 33.06 1.37
C SER A 78 -21.23 32.53 0.58
N LYS A 79 -21.79 33.34 -0.32
CA LYS A 79 -22.86 32.93 -1.22
C LYS A 79 -22.45 31.78 -2.15
N ALA A 80 -21.21 31.80 -2.66
CA ALA A 80 -20.70 30.73 -3.51
C ALA A 80 -20.58 29.38 -2.79
N TRP A 81 -20.25 29.38 -1.50
CA TRP A 81 -20.27 28.18 -0.66
C TRP A 81 -21.69 27.63 -0.45
N GLY A 82 -22.71 28.49 -0.32
CA GLY A 82 -24.11 28.08 -0.17
C GLY A 82 -24.79 27.61 -1.48
N SER A 83 -24.38 28.13 -2.63
CA SER A 83 -25.05 27.91 -3.92
C SER A 83 -24.55 26.71 -4.72
N VAL A 84 -23.97 25.70 -4.07
CA VAL A 84 -23.31 24.57 -4.76
C VAL A 84 -24.30 23.48 -5.17
N ASN A 85 -24.17 22.99 -6.39
CA ASN A 85 -24.95 21.89 -6.94
C ASN A 85 -24.06 20.88 -7.70
N ASN A 86 -24.66 19.80 -8.20
CA ASN A 86 -23.96 18.75 -8.94
C ASN A 86 -23.24 19.26 -10.19
N ALA A 87 -23.81 20.25 -10.89
CA ALA A 87 -23.21 20.81 -12.08
C ALA A 87 -21.91 21.56 -11.76
N ALA A 88 -21.88 22.32 -10.66
CA ALA A 88 -20.68 23.02 -10.21
C ALA A 88 -19.54 22.04 -9.85
N ILE A 89 -19.87 20.96 -9.14
CA ILE A 89 -18.89 19.91 -8.78
C ILE A 89 -18.38 19.19 -10.04
N ARG A 90 -19.27 18.85 -10.99
CA ARG A 90 -18.89 18.21 -12.26
C ARG A 90 -17.98 19.08 -13.12
N LEU A 91 -18.32 20.37 -13.26
CA LEU A 91 -17.51 21.32 -14.03
C LEU A 91 -16.10 21.46 -13.43
N TRP A 92 -15.99 21.45 -12.10
CA TRP A 92 -14.71 21.43 -11.43
C TRP A 92 -13.96 20.11 -11.60
N GLY A 93 -14.63 18.97 -11.46
CA GLY A 93 -14.04 17.65 -11.70
C GLY A 93 -13.47 17.52 -13.12
N ASN A 94 -14.19 18.01 -14.13
CA ASN A 94 -13.72 18.06 -15.52
C ASN A 94 -12.48 18.95 -15.70
N LYS A 95 -12.36 20.05 -14.93
CA LYS A 95 -11.15 20.88 -14.93
C LYS A 95 -9.98 20.15 -14.27
N LEU A 96 -10.22 19.46 -13.15
CA LEU A 96 -9.21 18.67 -12.45
C LEU A 96 -8.68 17.52 -13.31
N ALA A 97 -9.53 16.86 -14.08
CA ALA A 97 -9.17 15.74 -14.96
C ALA A 97 -8.09 16.09 -16.00
N LYS A 98 -7.86 17.39 -16.26
CA LYS A 98 -6.76 17.86 -17.12
C LYS A 98 -5.37 17.80 -16.45
N SER A 99 -5.32 17.62 -15.13
CA SER A 99 -4.12 17.80 -14.31
C SER A 99 -3.80 16.65 -13.37
N ILE A 100 -4.79 15.83 -13.03
CA ILE A 100 -4.65 14.71 -12.10
C ILE A 100 -5.35 13.46 -12.63
N SER A 101 -5.02 12.29 -12.06
CA SER A 101 -5.61 11.01 -12.44
C SER A 101 -7.12 10.98 -12.21
N GLN A 102 -7.86 10.19 -12.99
CA GLN A 102 -9.31 10.04 -12.80
C GLN A 102 -9.66 9.54 -11.38
N GLU A 103 -8.86 8.64 -10.81
CA GLU A 103 -9.03 8.17 -9.42
C GLU A 103 -8.90 9.32 -8.42
N ASP A 104 -7.96 10.24 -8.64
CA ASP A 104 -7.83 11.43 -7.80
C ASP A 104 -8.96 12.42 -8.02
N VAL A 105 -9.44 12.62 -9.26
CA VAL A 105 -10.65 13.43 -9.54
C VAL A 105 -11.85 12.88 -8.76
N ASP A 106 -12.08 11.58 -8.85
CA ASP A 106 -13.17 10.90 -8.16
C ASP A 106 -13.06 11.05 -6.64
N TYR A 107 -11.84 10.95 -6.09
CA TYR A 107 -11.58 11.24 -4.68
C TYR A 107 -11.93 12.68 -4.30
N HIS A 108 -11.51 13.66 -5.11
CA HIS A 108 -11.75 15.08 -4.87
C HIS A 108 -13.25 15.39 -4.86
N CYS A 109 -13.98 14.93 -5.89
CA CYS A 109 -15.43 15.04 -5.99
C CYS A 109 -16.13 14.37 -4.80
N SER A 110 -15.77 13.12 -4.47
CA SER A 110 -16.33 12.39 -3.33
C SER A 110 -16.06 13.09 -1.98
N CYS A 111 -14.89 13.71 -1.81
CA CYS A 111 -14.57 14.50 -0.63
C CYS A 111 -15.50 15.72 -0.49
N VAL A 112 -15.68 16.48 -1.57
CA VAL A 112 -16.56 17.67 -1.60
C VAL A 112 -18.01 17.29 -1.33
N VAL A 113 -18.51 16.20 -1.92
CA VAL A 113 -19.89 15.76 -1.68
C VAL A 113 -20.09 15.33 -0.22
N ARG A 114 -19.14 14.60 0.37
CA ARG A 114 -19.19 14.24 1.81
C ARG A 114 -19.17 15.48 2.71
N PHE A 115 -18.37 16.47 2.36
CA PHE A 115 -18.34 17.75 3.08
C PHE A 115 -19.71 18.43 3.03
N TYR A 116 -20.31 18.60 1.85
CA TYR A 116 -21.62 19.25 1.74
C TYR A 116 -22.77 18.45 2.36
N TYR A 117 -22.67 17.12 2.37
CA TYR A 117 -23.60 16.30 3.14
C TYR A 117 -23.50 16.58 4.63
N TRP A 118 -22.27 16.63 5.16
CA TRP A 118 -22.03 16.93 6.57
C TRP A 118 -22.49 18.34 6.91
N THR A 119 -22.19 19.36 6.10
CA THR A 119 -22.62 20.74 6.38
C THR A 119 -24.14 20.83 6.44
N ARG A 120 -24.86 20.12 5.55
CA ARG A 120 -26.33 20.02 5.58
C ARG A 120 -26.86 19.47 6.90
N LEU A 121 -26.27 18.38 7.40
CA LEU A 121 -26.66 17.81 8.70
C LEU A 121 -26.42 18.79 9.86
N GLN A 122 -25.35 19.57 9.77
CA GLN A 122 -24.97 20.57 10.76
C GLN A 122 -25.63 21.94 10.55
N LYS A 123 -26.47 22.11 9.52
CA LYS A 123 -27.15 23.36 9.15
C LYS A 123 -26.22 24.58 8.99
N TYR A 124 -25.03 24.36 8.41
CA TYR A 124 -24.03 25.43 8.22
C TYR A 124 -24.46 26.56 7.28
N PHE A 125 -25.23 26.25 6.23
CA PHE A 125 -25.61 27.21 5.19
C PHE A 125 -27.11 27.49 5.26
N ALA A 126 -27.49 28.76 5.13
CA ALA A 126 -28.89 29.19 5.23
C ALA A 126 -29.75 28.72 4.04
N SER A 127 -29.15 28.56 2.86
CA SER A 127 -29.79 28.04 1.66
C SER A 127 -29.00 26.84 1.13
N TYR A 128 -29.64 25.67 1.09
CA TYR A 128 -29.08 24.48 0.45
C TYR A 128 -29.73 24.27 -0.89
N GLN A 129 -28.95 24.38 -1.96
CA GLN A 129 -29.35 23.79 -3.24
C GLN A 129 -29.21 22.26 -3.13
N PRO A 130 -30.15 21.47 -3.68
CA PRO A 130 -30.04 20.03 -3.64
C PRO A 130 -28.85 19.56 -4.50
N ILE A 131 -27.81 19.05 -3.83
CA ILE A 131 -26.81 18.19 -4.45
C ILE A 131 -27.49 16.82 -4.64
N ALA A 132 -27.87 16.49 -5.88
CA ALA A 132 -28.59 15.25 -6.18
C ALA A 132 -27.71 14.03 -5.82
N GLY A 133 -28.32 13.04 -5.17
CA GLY A 133 -27.63 11.90 -4.55
C GLY A 133 -27.49 11.98 -3.02
N ILE A 134 -27.90 13.09 -2.38
CA ILE A 134 -27.96 13.17 -0.92
C ILE A 134 -29.27 12.61 -0.33
N ILE A 135 -30.40 12.68 -1.05
CA ILE A 135 -31.61 11.89 -0.79
C ILE A 135 -32.38 11.81 -2.12
N ASP A 136 -32.40 10.64 -2.76
CA ASP A 136 -33.55 10.23 -3.58
C ASP A 136 -33.74 8.73 -3.37
N ILE A 137 -34.31 8.40 -2.20
CA ILE A 137 -34.66 7.02 -1.82
C ILE A 137 -35.98 6.61 -2.51
N GLY A 138 -36.63 7.50 -3.27
CA GLY A 138 -37.93 7.26 -3.91
C GLY A 138 -37.88 6.90 -5.40
N ALA A 139 -36.82 7.26 -6.14
CA ALA A 139 -36.85 7.22 -7.60
C ALA A 139 -36.35 5.92 -8.27
N GLY A 140 -36.14 4.82 -7.54
CA GLY A 140 -35.79 3.52 -8.14
C GLY A 140 -34.45 3.46 -8.89
N LYS A 141 -33.61 4.52 -8.82
CA LYS A 141 -32.27 4.54 -9.39
C LYS A 141 -31.22 4.24 -8.32
N LYS A 142 -30.29 3.34 -8.63
CA LYS A 142 -29.27 2.80 -7.71
C LYS A 142 -28.18 3.84 -7.42
N TYR A 143 -28.46 4.83 -6.57
CA TYR A 143 -27.46 5.78 -6.07
C TYR A 143 -26.89 5.27 -4.74
N ALA A 144 -25.73 4.62 -4.77
CA ALA A 144 -25.17 3.97 -3.59
C ALA A 144 -24.31 4.94 -2.76
N VAL A 145 -24.95 5.70 -1.86
CA VAL A 145 -24.26 6.22 -0.67
C VAL A 145 -24.08 5.05 0.29
N SER A 146 -22.88 4.47 0.39
CA SER A 146 -22.62 3.44 1.39
C SER A 146 -22.37 4.09 2.75
N LEU A 147 -23.38 4.03 3.63
CA LEU A 147 -23.27 4.37 5.03
C LEU A 147 -22.64 3.19 5.78
N LYS A 148 -21.49 3.39 6.41
CA LYS A 148 -20.92 2.38 7.32
C LYS A 148 -20.76 3.01 8.69
N GLY A 149 -21.65 2.66 9.63
CA GLY A 149 -21.64 3.18 11.00
C GLY A 149 -21.86 4.70 11.09
N GLY A 150 -22.88 5.24 10.38
CA GLY A 150 -23.25 6.66 10.46
C GLY A 150 -22.33 7.63 9.70
N SER A 151 -21.33 7.13 8.97
CA SER A 151 -20.43 7.94 8.14
C SER A 151 -20.49 7.49 6.67
N ILE A 152 -20.55 8.48 5.76
CA ILE A 152 -20.54 8.25 4.31
C ILE A 152 -19.14 7.77 3.89
N SER A 153 -19.06 6.52 3.44
CA SER A 153 -17.80 5.88 3.06
C SER A 153 -17.43 6.03 1.58
N ALA A 154 -18.43 6.14 0.70
CA ALA A 154 -18.27 6.44 -0.72
C ALA A 154 -19.56 7.09 -1.25
N VAL A 155 -19.43 8.10 -2.10
CA VAL A 155 -20.55 8.70 -2.83
C VAL A 155 -20.37 8.38 -4.30
N TRP A 156 -21.29 7.56 -4.84
CA TRP A 156 -21.37 7.28 -6.25
C TRP A 156 -22.51 8.09 -6.86
N THR A 157 -22.15 9.20 -7.50
CA THR A 157 -23.10 10.01 -8.28
C THR A 157 -22.84 9.78 -9.76
N GLU A 158 -23.80 9.12 -10.41
CA GLU A 158 -23.81 8.91 -11.86
C GLU A 158 -23.66 10.27 -12.58
N GLY A 159 -22.69 10.39 -13.49
CA GLY A 159 -22.41 11.60 -14.24
C GLY A 159 -21.45 12.62 -13.59
N ILE A 160 -20.98 12.40 -12.35
CA ILE A 160 -19.90 13.22 -11.73
C ILE A 160 -18.56 12.49 -11.74
N MET A 161 -18.57 11.19 -11.43
CA MET A 161 -17.36 10.35 -11.54
C MET A 161 -17.33 9.70 -12.91
N GLY A 162 -16.14 9.62 -13.49
CA GLY A 162 -15.95 8.89 -14.75
C GLY A 162 -16.28 7.42 -14.55
N THR A 163 -16.65 6.71 -15.62
CA THR A 163 -16.52 5.26 -15.64
C THR A 163 -15.08 4.95 -15.23
N PRO A 164 -14.82 4.07 -14.24
CA PRO A 164 -13.46 3.74 -13.87
C PRO A 164 -12.75 3.29 -15.15
N ALA A 165 -11.80 4.09 -15.63
CA ALA A 165 -10.93 3.64 -16.69
C ALA A 165 -10.29 2.35 -16.16
N PRO A 166 -10.25 1.25 -16.94
CA PRO A 166 -9.49 0.08 -16.53
C PRO A 166 -8.08 0.58 -16.27
N GLY A 167 -7.72 0.66 -15.00
CA GLY A 167 -6.41 1.17 -14.62
C GLY A 167 -5.42 0.25 -15.29
N ASN A 168 -4.53 0.79 -16.13
CA ASN A 168 -3.32 0.09 -16.56
C ASN A 168 -2.52 -0.18 -15.29
N HIS A 169 -2.85 -1.26 -14.63
CA HIS A 169 -2.20 -1.71 -13.42
C HIS A 169 -0.84 -2.23 -13.86
N ALA A 170 0.17 -1.36 -13.79
CA ALA A 170 1.56 -1.69 -14.15
C ALA A 170 1.91 -3.09 -13.61
N TYR A 171 1.97 -4.05 -14.52
CA TYR A 171 2.40 -5.40 -14.22
C TYR A 171 3.92 -5.34 -14.05
N VAL A 172 4.44 -6.03 -13.03
CA VAL A 172 5.87 -6.12 -12.79
C VAL A 172 6.30 -7.46 -13.36
N SER A 173 7.25 -7.48 -14.28
CA SER A 173 7.75 -8.71 -14.90
C SER A 173 8.86 -9.38 -14.07
N ASP A 174 9.39 -10.52 -14.52
CA ASP A 174 10.58 -11.11 -13.89
C ASP A 174 11.81 -10.22 -14.11
N GLU A 175 11.94 -9.60 -15.29
CA GLU A 175 13.04 -8.69 -15.62
C GLU A 175 13.07 -7.45 -14.72
N ASP A 176 11.90 -6.91 -14.34
CA ASP A 176 11.83 -5.80 -13.38
C ASP A 176 12.38 -6.19 -12.00
N VAL A 177 12.10 -7.42 -11.56
CA VAL A 177 12.56 -7.95 -10.26
C VAL A 177 14.05 -8.31 -10.30
N ASP A 178 14.51 -8.87 -11.40
CA ASP A 178 15.92 -9.14 -11.64
C ASP A 178 16.73 -7.85 -11.73
N GLY A 179 16.20 -6.82 -12.40
CA GLY A 179 16.80 -5.49 -12.49
C GLY A 179 16.99 -4.83 -11.11
N LEU A 180 16.04 -5.01 -10.17
CA LEU A 180 16.23 -4.58 -8.78
C LEU A 180 17.39 -5.32 -8.11
N THR A 181 17.49 -6.63 -8.33
CA THR A 181 18.54 -7.46 -7.74
C THR A 181 19.91 -7.04 -8.25
N GLU A 182 20.03 -6.80 -9.56
CA GLU A 182 21.25 -6.28 -10.19
C GLU A 182 21.62 -4.89 -9.65
N GLN A 183 20.64 -4.01 -9.50
CA GLN A 183 20.85 -2.69 -8.90
C GLN A 183 21.36 -2.81 -7.46
N PHE A 184 20.86 -3.77 -6.67
CA PHE A 184 21.38 -3.99 -5.32
C PHE A 184 22.81 -4.51 -5.32
N ILE A 185 23.14 -5.42 -6.25
CA ILE A 185 24.50 -5.94 -6.42
C ILE A 185 25.46 -4.80 -6.78
N GLU A 186 25.06 -3.96 -7.74
CA GLU A 186 25.83 -2.79 -8.19
C GLU A 186 26.04 -1.80 -7.04
N ASN A 187 24.97 -1.45 -6.31
CA ASN A 187 25.04 -0.57 -5.15
C ASN A 187 25.95 -1.11 -4.06
N ALA A 188 25.92 -2.42 -3.81
CA ALA A 188 26.83 -3.05 -2.86
C ALA A 188 28.28 -3.11 -3.38
N ASN A 189 28.53 -3.00 -4.69
CA ASN A 189 29.88 -2.93 -5.27
C ASN A 189 30.43 -1.50 -5.29
N LYS A 190 29.56 -0.49 -5.44
CA LYS A 190 29.92 0.93 -5.39
C LYS A 190 30.38 1.29 -3.95
N LYS A 191 31.69 1.41 -3.76
CA LYS A 191 32.37 1.74 -2.47
C LYS A 191 32.16 3.20 -2.02
N ALA A 192 30.93 3.70 -1.98
CA ALA A 192 30.70 5.12 -1.70
C ALA A 192 30.89 5.49 -0.21
N ASP A 193 30.73 4.54 0.71
CA ASP A 193 30.93 4.75 2.16
C ASP A 193 31.68 3.56 2.76
N PRO A 194 32.90 3.74 3.30
CA PRO A 194 33.67 2.68 3.98
C PRO A 194 32.87 1.98 5.09
N LYS A 195 31.98 2.70 5.79
CA LYS A 195 31.15 2.14 6.86
C LYS A 195 30.03 1.24 6.33
N LEU A 196 29.54 1.51 5.12
CA LEU A 196 28.55 0.66 4.45
C LEU A 196 29.22 -0.49 3.68
N ALA A 197 30.49 -0.36 3.32
CA ALA A 197 31.24 -1.40 2.62
C ALA A 197 31.36 -2.69 3.45
N GLU A 198 31.59 -2.56 4.76
CA GLU A 198 31.61 -3.71 5.69
C GLU A 198 30.24 -4.40 5.80
N LEU A 199 29.15 -3.64 5.64
CA LEU A 199 27.77 -4.14 5.71
C LEU A 199 27.19 -4.48 4.33
N ALA A 200 27.95 -4.34 3.24
CA ALA A 200 27.43 -4.39 1.88
C ALA A 200 26.71 -5.71 1.59
N ASP A 201 27.27 -6.83 2.04
CA ASP A 201 26.67 -8.15 1.82
C ASP A 201 25.42 -8.36 2.70
N ALA A 202 25.44 -7.88 3.95
CA ALA A 202 24.27 -7.92 4.83
C ALA A 202 23.11 -7.07 4.28
N LEU A 203 23.41 -5.91 3.68
CA LEU A 203 22.42 -5.03 3.07
C LEU A 203 21.87 -5.56 1.75
N LEU A 204 22.73 -6.19 0.94
CA LEU A 204 22.31 -6.87 -0.27
C LEU A 204 21.30 -7.98 0.07
N VAL A 205 21.66 -8.89 1.00
CA VAL A 205 20.78 -9.97 1.46
C VAL A 205 19.47 -9.41 2.01
N ARG A 206 19.54 -8.38 2.87
CA ARG A 206 18.35 -7.73 3.43
C ARG A 206 17.42 -7.20 2.34
N ASN A 207 17.96 -6.50 1.35
CA ASN A 207 17.16 -5.86 0.30
C ASN A 207 16.53 -6.91 -0.64
N CYS A 208 17.27 -7.95 -1.02
CA CYS A 208 16.73 -9.08 -1.79
C CYS A 208 15.60 -9.78 -1.02
N LEU A 209 15.79 -10.05 0.28
CA LEU A 209 14.75 -10.67 1.10
C LEU A 209 13.50 -9.81 1.26
N ILE A 210 13.63 -8.48 1.29
CA ILE A 210 12.45 -7.59 1.29
C ILE A 210 11.65 -7.79 0.00
N VAL A 211 12.32 -7.86 -1.16
CA VAL A 211 11.66 -8.13 -2.45
C VAL A 211 11.01 -9.50 -2.44
N ASP A 212 11.75 -10.55 -2.06
CA ASP A 212 11.26 -11.93 -2.05
C ASP A 212 10.07 -12.12 -1.10
N VAL A 213 10.10 -11.52 0.10
CA VAL A 213 8.94 -11.54 1.00
C VAL A 213 7.73 -10.88 0.34
N MET A 214 7.88 -9.74 -0.32
CA MET A 214 6.75 -9.05 -0.95
C MET A 214 6.21 -9.78 -2.19
N ASP A 215 7.10 -10.31 -3.01
CA ASP A 215 6.82 -11.00 -4.28
C ASP A 215 6.25 -12.41 -4.07
N LEU A 216 6.67 -13.11 -3.02
CA LEU A 216 6.26 -14.50 -2.78
C LEU A 216 5.08 -14.62 -1.82
N SER A 217 5.07 -13.84 -0.72
CA SER A 217 4.02 -13.92 0.29
C SER A 217 2.94 -12.84 0.15
N GLY A 218 3.11 -11.92 -0.81
CA GLY A 218 2.14 -10.86 -1.11
C GLY A 218 1.95 -9.86 0.03
N LEU A 219 2.93 -9.71 0.93
CA LEU A 219 2.83 -8.77 2.05
C LEU A 219 2.78 -7.32 1.57
N ARG A 220 2.07 -6.47 2.31
CA ARG A 220 2.11 -5.01 2.11
C ARG A 220 3.40 -4.45 2.67
N ARG A 221 3.91 -3.33 2.13
CA ARG A 221 5.11 -2.65 2.66
C ARG A 221 5.07 -2.39 4.18
N PHE A 222 3.90 -2.06 4.72
CA PHE A 222 3.72 -1.80 6.16
C PHE A 222 3.75 -3.09 6.99
N GLU A 223 3.35 -4.21 6.39
CA GLU A 223 3.41 -5.54 7.01
C GLU A 223 4.86 -6.02 7.05
N VAL A 224 5.61 -5.87 5.95
CA VAL A 224 7.06 -6.17 5.90
C VAL A 224 7.85 -5.33 6.90
N ALA A 225 7.59 -4.02 6.95
CA ALA A 225 8.24 -3.11 7.89
C ALA A 225 7.99 -3.46 9.37
N LYS A 226 6.91 -4.18 9.68
CA LYS A 226 6.50 -4.56 11.04
C LYS A 226 6.67 -6.05 11.34
N LEU A 227 7.24 -6.82 10.41
CA LEU A 227 7.43 -8.25 10.60
C LEU A 227 8.40 -8.48 11.75
N SER A 228 7.95 -9.18 12.79
CA SER A 228 8.76 -9.47 13.97
C SER A 228 9.32 -10.89 13.92
N ILE A 229 10.44 -11.12 14.62
CA ILE A 229 10.98 -12.47 14.83
C ILE A 229 9.96 -13.35 15.56
N ASP A 230 9.20 -12.78 16.51
CA ASP A 230 8.16 -13.50 17.27
C ASP A 230 6.98 -13.97 16.39
N ASP A 231 6.81 -13.37 15.21
CA ASP A 231 5.77 -13.74 14.25
C ASP A 231 6.18 -14.97 13.39
N LEU A 232 7.48 -15.30 13.36
CA LEU A 232 8.03 -16.37 12.54
C LEU A 232 7.95 -17.74 13.24
N PRO A 233 7.69 -18.83 12.50
CA PRO A 233 7.81 -20.18 13.02
C PRO A 233 9.24 -20.53 13.44
N SER A 234 9.39 -21.44 14.42
CA SER A 234 10.71 -21.86 14.90
C SER A 234 11.56 -22.52 13.81
N LYS A 235 12.89 -22.44 13.95
CA LYS A 235 13.84 -22.96 12.97
C LYS A 235 13.67 -24.46 12.71
N GLU A 236 13.33 -25.24 13.74
CA GLU A 236 13.08 -26.67 13.65
C GLU A 236 11.85 -26.97 12.80
N LYS A 237 10.78 -26.18 13.00
CA LYS A 237 9.54 -26.30 12.20
C LYS A 237 9.80 -25.94 10.74
N VAL A 238 10.61 -24.90 10.49
CA VAL A 238 11.00 -24.50 9.14
C VAL A 238 11.76 -25.63 8.44
N LYS A 239 12.81 -26.19 9.06
CA LYS A 239 13.56 -27.32 8.49
C LYS A 239 12.67 -28.51 8.16
N ALA A 240 11.75 -28.87 9.06
CA ALA A 240 10.82 -29.96 8.85
C ALA A 240 9.86 -29.70 7.66
N ALA A 241 9.44 -28.45 7.46
CA ALA A 241 8.60 -28.08 6.34
C ALA A 241 9.37 -27.99 5.02
N THR A 242 10.63 -27.57 5.02
CA THR A 242 11.51 -27.60 3.84
C THR A 242 11.65 -29.03 3.32
N LEU A 243 11.89 -30.00 4.20
CA LEU A 243 11.98 -31.41 3.83
C LEU A 243 10.69 -31.96 3.23
N LYS A 244 9.54 -31.43 3.64
CA LYS A 244 8.23 -31.83 3.15
C LYS A 244 7.72 -31.00 1.97
N GLY A 245 8.40 -29.90 1.63
CA GLY A 245 7.93 -28.94 0.62
C GLY A 245 6.60 -28.27 0.96
N VAL A 246 6.28 -28.08 2.26
CA VAL A 246 4.96 -27.58 2.68
C VAL A 246 5.03 -26.09 3.05
N MET A 247 4.10 -25.31 2.50
CA MET A 247 3.93 -23.90 2.84
C MET A 247 3.59 -23.70 4.32
N MET A 248 4.10 -22.62 4.92
CA MET A 248 3.96 -22.35 6.35
C MET A 248 3.23 -21.04 6.63
N PRO A 249 2.15 -21.06 7.44
CA PRO A 249 1.47 -19.83 7.81
C PRO A 249 2.31 -19.00 8.78
N VAL A 250 2.46 -17.71 8.50
CA VAL A 250 3.18 -16.73 9.34
C VAL A 250 2.20 -15.70 9.88
N SER A 251 2.25 -15.38 11.18
CA SER A 251 1.34 -14.36 11.73
C SER A 251 1.77 -12.96 11.31
N VAL A 252 0.89 -12.19 10.67
CA VAL A 252 1.24 -10.84 10.21
C VAL A 252 0.20 -9.83 10.67
N ILE A 253 0.66 -8.70 11.22
CA ILE A 253 -0.20 -7.59 11.63
C ILE A 253 -0.54 -6.72 10.41
N GLY A 254 -1.77 -6.86 9.91
CA GLY A 254 -2.29 -6.11 8.78
C GLY A 254 -2.94 -4.77 9.13
N LYS A 255 -3.71 -4.23 8.17
CA LYS A 255 -4.41 -2.95 8.30
C LYS A 255 -5.36 -2.97 9.52
N ARG A 256 -5.39 -1.87 10.29
CA ARG A 256 -6.17 -1.74 11.55
C ARG A 256 -5.77 -2.76 12.63
N ASN A 257 -4.48 -3.15 12.67
CA ASN A 257 -3.94 -4.12 13.63
C ASN A 257 -4.62 -5.50 13.60
N LYS A 258 -5.24 -5.86 12.49
CA LYS A 258 -5.85 -7.19 12.33
C LYS A 258 -4.78 -8.20 11.93
N ARG A 259 -4.66 -9.28 12.68
CA ARG A 259 -3.77 -10.40 12.32
C ARG A 259 -4.34 -11.20 11.16
N ARG A 260 -3.46 -11.70 10.30
CA ARG A 260 -3.73 -12.65 9.22
C ARG A 260 -2.55 -13.60 9.09
N TRP A 261 -2.75 -14.75 8.44
CA TRP A 261 -1.75 -15.80 8.32
C TRP A 261 -1.44 -16.10 6.84
N PRO A 262 -0.66 -15.25 6.15
CA PRO A 262 -0.14 -15.59 4.83
C PRO A 262 0.76 -16.82 4.89
N ASP A 263 0.69 -17.61 3.83
CA ASP A 263 1.57 -18.74 3.61
C ASP A 263 2.92 -18.27 3.08
N PHE A 264 3.99 -18.80 3.68
CA PHE A 264 5.38 -18.57 3.28
C PHE A 264 5.99 -19.86 2.76
N HIS A 265 6.84 -19.72 1.75
CA HIS A 265 7.67 -20.81 1.28
C HIS A 265 8.72 -21.18 2.34
N PRO A 266 8.96 -22.46 2.64
CA PRO A 266 9.87 -22.84 3.72
C PRO A 266 11.32 -22.39 3.45
N GLN A 267 11.79 -22.43 2.20
CA GLN A 267 13.11 -21.90 1.81
C GLN A 267 13.22 -20.38 2.06
N LEU A 268 12.13 -19.62 1.92
CA LEU A 268 12.12 -18.19 2.24
C LEU A 268 12.29 -17.98 3.74
N LEU A 269 11.62 -18.81 4.55
CA LEU A 269 11.80 -18.78 6.01
C LEU A 269 13.21 -19.18 6.43
N GLU A 270 13.85 -20.14 5.76
CA GLU A 270 15.25 -20.48 6.02
C GLU A 270 16.18 -19.30 5.77
N GLN A 271 16.02 -18.61 4.64
CA GLN A 271 16.85 -17.44 4.33
C GLN A 271 16.56 -16.27 5.28
N LEU A 272 15.31 -16.09 5.73
CA LEU A 272 14.98 -15.12 6.76
C LEU A 272 15.69 -15.44 8.08
N TRP A 273 15.71 -16.71 8.50
CA TRP A 273 16.44 -17.13 9.69
C TRP A 273 17.96 -16.95 9.53
N GLU A 274 18.53 -17.29 8.36
CA GLU A 274 19.95 -17.04 8.07
C GLU A 274 20.29 -15.54 8.13
N HIS A 275 19.39 -14.69 7.62
CA HIS A 275 19.52 -13.25 7.75
C HIS A 275 19.43 -12.79 9.21
N ILE A 276 18.47 -13.30 10.00
CA ILE A 276 18.30 -12.95 11.42
C ILE A 276 19.56 -13.31 12.24
N GLU A 277 20.16 -14.47 11.98
CA GLU A 277 21.34 -14.95 12.69
C GLU A 277 22.62 -14.22 12.30
N ASN A 278 22.79 -13.91 11.02
CA ASN A 278 24.02 -13.37 10.47
C ASN A 278 23.87 -11.89 10.07
N GLY A 279 23.11 -11.60 9.02
CA GLY A 279 23.04 -10.25 8.45
C GLY A 279 22.45 -9.19 9.39
N ARG A 280 21.41 -9.54 10.15
CA ARG A 280 20.80 -8.67 11.17
C ARG A 280 21.77 -8.44 12.32
N LYS A 281 22.53 -9.47 12.72
CA LYS A 281 23.56 -9.36 13.76
C LYS A 281 24.69 -8.43 13.32
N ASP A 282 25.18 -8.54 12.08
CA ASP A 282 26.17 -7.62 11.51
C ASP A 282 25.67 -6.16 11.52
N ILE A 283 24.39 -5.98 11.15
CA ILE A 283 23.74 -4.67 11.22
C ILE A 283 23.73 -4.17 12.67
N LEU A 284 23.40 -5.00 13.67
CA LEU A 284 23.36 -4.59 15.08
C LEU A 284 24.75 -4.28 15.67
N THR A 285 25.78 -5.05 15.32
CA THR A 285 27.15 -4.93 15.87
C THR A 285 27.95 -3.78 15.26
N ALA A 286 27.49 -3.16 14.18
CA ALA A 286 28.13 -2.00 13.57
C ALA A 286 28.29 -0.84 14.58
N LYS A 287 29.56 -0.46 14.84
CA LYS A 287 30.15 0.31 15.97
C LYS A 287 29.59 1.69 16.36
N ASN A 288 28.36 2.10 16.02
CA ASN A 288 27.87 3.46 16.32
C ASN A 288 26.36 3.54 16.61
N ARG A 289 25.81 2.72 17.52
CA ARG A 289 24.35 2.70 17.73
C ARG A 289 23.92 3.05 19.15
N LYS A 290 23.11 4.12 19.23
CA LYS A 290 22.41 4.64 20.43
C LYS A 290 21.24 3.74 20.89
N ALA A 291 21.02 2.58 20.28
CA ALA A 291 19.88 1.73 20.61
C ALA A 291 20.18 0.92 21.88
N LYS A 292 19.61 1.34 23.03
CA LYS A 292 19.71 0.62 24.31
C LYS A 292 18.86 -0.66 24.39
N ILE A 293 17.96 -0.88 23.41
CA ILE A 293 17.02 -2.01 23.38
C ILE A 293 17.13 -2.69 22.02
N GLU A 294 17.31 -4.01 22.04
CA GLU A 294 17.33 -4.83 20.82
C GLU A 294 15.93 -4.86 20.18
N SER A 295 15.83 -4.42 18.93
CA SER A 295 14.58 -4.42 18.18
C SER A 295 14.22 -5.84 17.75
N LYS A 296 12.99 -6.30 17.98
CA LYS A 296 12.51 -7.60 17.49
C LYS A 296 12.08 -7.60 16.03
N ASP A 297 12.32 -6.52 15.30
CA ASP A 297 11.96 -6.41 13.89
C ASP A 297 12.93 -7.24 13.04
N VAL A 298 12.41 -7.95 12.03
CA VAL A 298 13.22 -8.78 11.11
C VAL A 298 14.14 -7.90 10.27
N PHE A 299 13.59 -6.83 9.70
CA PHE A 299 14.34 -5.91 8.83
C PHE A 299 14.70 -4.63 9.57
N LEU A 300 16.00 -4.39 9.73
CA LEU A 300 16.53 -3.24 10.49
C LEU A 300 17.07 -2.13 9.58
N SER A 301 16.85 -0.90 10.03
CA SER A 301 17.52 0.29 9.50
C SER A 301 18.95 0.35 10.00
N VAL A 302 19.89 0.61 9.08
CA VAL A 302 21.31 0.80 9.41
C VAL A 302 21.51 2.03 10.31
N LYS A 303 20.70 3.07 10.10
CA LYS A 303 20.87 4.35 10.82
C LYS A 303 20.45 4.26 12.28
N THR A 304 19.42 3.48 12.59
CA THR A 304 18.78 3.47 13.92
C THR A 304 18.90 2.15 14.65
N GLY A 305 19.17 1.04 13.96
CA GLY A 305 19.08 -0.32 14.53
C GLY A 305 17.67 -0.74 14.92
N ARG A 306 16.65 0.01 14.52
CA ARG A 306 15.23 -0.31 14.71
C ARG A 306 14.61 -0.79 13.40
N GLY A 307 13.40 -1.33 13.46
CA GLY A 307 12.60 -1.70 12.30
C GLY A 307 12.59 -0.62 11.22
N MET A 308 12.66 -1.07 9.96
CA MET A 308 12.67 -0.17 8.82
C MET A 308 11.36 0.62 8.73
N LEU A 309 11.45 1.89 8.32
CA LEU A 309 10.26 2.66 8.01
C LEU A 309 9.71 2.23 6.64
N PRO A 310 8.37 2.22 6.46
CA PRO A 310 7.76 1.91 5.17
C PRO A 310 8.25 2.80 4.01
N GLY A 311 8.63 4.04 4.30
CA GLY A 311 9.23 4.94 3.32
C GLY A 311 10.62 4.47 2.86
N SER A 312 11.43 3.90 3.76
CA SER A 312 12.74 3.33 3.40
C SER A 312 12.61 2.11 2.48
N ILE A 313 11.54 1.33 2.64
CA ILE A 313 11.23 0.22 1.72
C ILE A 313 10.86 0.76 0.32
N ASN A 314 10.10 1.86 0.24
CA ASN A 314 9.82 2.47 -1.06
C ASN A 314 11.10 2.93 -1.77
N GLU A 315 12.06 3.49 -1.04
CA GLU A 315 13.35 3.91 -1.62
C GLU A 315 14.20 2.73 -2.09
N ILE A 316 14.16 1.59 -1.37
CA ILE A 316 14.81 0.35 -1.82
C ILE A 316 14.17 -0.15 -3.12
N LEU A 317 12.84 -0.08 -3.22
CA LEU A 317 12.06 -0.55 -4.36
C LEU A 317 11.87 0.54 -5.43
N LYS A 318 12.76 1.53 -5.51
CA LYS A 318 12.59 2.65 -6.45
C LYS A 318 12.52 2.12 -7.89
N GLY A 319 11.44 2.44 -8.59
CA GLY A 319 11.15 1.93 -9.94
C GLY A 319 10.10 0.81 -9.96
N VAL A 320 9.94 0.06 -8.87
CA VAL A 320 8.97 -1.04 -8.75
C VAL A 320 8.02 -0.76 -7.59
N PRO A 321 6.76 -0.34 -7.84
CA PRO A 321 5.84 -0.02 -6.77
C PRO A 321 5.61 -1.23 -5.85
N PRO A 322 5.73 -1.10 -4.51
CA PRO A 322 5.57 -2.24 -3.61
C PRO A 322 4.20 -2.92 -3.72
N HIS A 323 3.16 -2.18 -4.11
CA HIS A 323 1.85 -2.77 -4.35
C HIS A 323 1.82 -3.63 -5.61
N ALA A 324 2.65 -3.32 -6.61
CA ALA A 324 2.74 -4.08 -7.85
C ALA A 324 3.41 -5.45 -7.64
N LEU A 325 4.44 -5.56 -6.78
CA LEU A 325 4.97 -6.85 -6.31
C LEU A 325 3.89 -7.72 -5.65
N ARG A 326 3.03 -7.09 -4.82
CA ARG A 326 1.90 -7.80 -4.22
C ARG A 326 0.86 -8.26 -5.26
N ARG A 327 0.66 -7.51 -6.35
CA ARG A 327 -0.20 -7.96 -7.46
C ARG A 327 0.42 -9.16 -8.17
N ARG A 328 1.72 -9.07 -8.47
CA ARG A 328 2.51 -10.16 -9.06
C ARG A 328 2.41 -11.44 -8.23
N ALA A 329 2.62 -11.34 -6.91
CA ALA A 329 2.44 -12.44 -5.96
C ALA A 329 1.06 -13.09 -6.08
N ALA A 330 0.01 -12.27 -6.15
CA ALA A 330 -1.36 -12.74 -6.27
C ALA A 330 -1.64 -13.44 -7.60
N THR A 331 -1.14 -12.90 -8.71
CA THR A 331 -1.26 -13.51 -10.04
C THR A 331 -0.54 -14.85 -10.09
N LYS A 332 0.71 -14.93 -9.60
CA LYS A 332 1.47 -16.20 -9.54
C LYS A 332 0.78 -17.23 -8.64
N ALA A 333 0.25 -16.83 -7.49
CA ALA A 333 -0.51 -17.72 -6.63
C ALA A 333 -1.80 -18.21 -7.31
N ALA A 334 -2.52 -17.34 -8.02
CA ALA A 334 -3.70 -17.73 -8.80
C ALA A 334 -3.35 -18.73 -9.91
N ALA A 335 -2.26 -18.49 -10.65
CA ALA A 335 -1.75 -19.38 -11.69
C ALA A 335 -1.38 -20.76 -11.12
N SER A 336 -0.70 -20.80 -9.97
CA SER A 336 -0.39 -22.05 -9.27
C SER A 336 -1.64 -22.83 -8.92
N LYS A 337 -2.68 -22.16 -8.39
CA LYS A 337 -3.93 -22.83 -8.00
C LYS A 337 -4.73 -23.31 -9.20
N LEU A 338 -4.65 -22.61 -10.34
CA LEU A 338 -5.20 -23.07 -11.61
C LEU A 338 -4.49 -24.34 -12.08
N ALA A 339 -3.17 -24.37 -12.05
CA ALA A 339 -2.39 -25.55 -12.42
C ALA A 339 -2.70 -26.76 -11.51
N ASP A 340 -2.75 -26.56 -10.18
CA ASP A 340 -3.13 -27.60 -9.21
C ASP A 340 -4.55 -28.14 -9.49
N ALA A 341 -5.49 -27.25 -9.84
CA ALA A 341 -6.86 -27.61 -10.18
C ALA A 341 -6.95 -28.42 -11.48
N GLN A 342 -6.21 -28.02 -12.52
CA GLN A 342 -6.12 -28.75 -13.78
C GLN A 342 -5.52 -30.14 -13.60
N LEU A 343 -4.46 -30.27 -12.80
CA LEU A 343 -3.85 -31.55 -12.48
C LEU A 343 -4.85 -32.46 -11.76
N ARG A 344 -5.53 -31.96 -10.71
CA ARG A 344 -6.56 -32.73 -9.99
C ARG A 344 -7.72 -33.14 -10.88
N GLN A 345 -8.14 -32.28 -11.80
CA GLN A 345 -9.16 -32.62 -12.77
C GLN A 345 -8.69 -33.78 -13.67
N SER A 346 -7.44 -33.77 -14.10
CA SER A 346 -6.87 -34.86 -14.92
C SER A 346 -6.69 -36.18 -14.15
N GLU A 347 -6.32 -36.12 -12.87
CA GLU A 347 -6.03 -37.31 -12.05
C GLU A 347 -7.28 -37.91 -11.39
N THR A 348 -8.21 -37.07 -10.94
CA THR A 348 -9.33 -37.47 -10.08
C THR A 348 -10.71 -37.10 -10.65
N GLY A 349 -10.76 -36.34 -11.74
CA GLY A 349 -12.01 -35.81 -12.31
C GLY A 349 -12.64 -34.68 -11.51
N VAL A 350 -12.05 -34.26 -10.38
CA VAL A 350 -12.59 -33.19 -9.53
C VAL A 350 -12.33 -31.82 -10.15
N ILE A 351 -13.42 -31.13 -10.51
CA ILE A 351 -13.37 -29.76 -11.04
C ILE A 351 -13.33 -28.79 -9.86
N THR A 352 -12.31 -27.93 -9.81
CA THR A 352 -12.27 -26.80 -8.87
C THR A 352 -12.78 -25.55 -9.57
N ASP A 353 -13.75 -24.88 -8.99
CA ASP A 353 -14.34 -23.67 -9.55
C ASP A 353 -13.47 -22.42 -9.33
N ASP A 354 -13.61 -21.44 -10.23
CA ASP A 354 -12.91 -20.16 -10.14
C ASP A 354 -13.16 -19.45 -8.80
N ALA A 355 -14.36 -19.59 -8.21
CA ALA A 355 -14.68 -18.93 -6.95
C ALA A 355 -13.89 -19.51 -5.77
N THR A 356 -13.59 -20.82 -5.78
CA THR A 356 -12.68 -21.42 -4.78
C THR A 356 -11.27 -20.87 -4.91
N ILE A 357 -10.74 -20.77 -6.14
CA ILE A 357 -9.40 -20.21 -6.39
C ILE A 357 -9.34 -18.74 -5.93
N ILE A 358 -10.34 -17.93 -6.31
CA ILE A 358 -10.46 -16.54 -5.87
C ILE A 358 -10.50 -16.45 -4.34
N THR A 359 -11.25 -17.33 -3.68
CA THR A 359 -11.36 -17.33 -2.21
C THR A 359 -10.02 -17.66 -1.55
N GLN A 360 -9.25 -18.59 -2.10
CA GLN A 360 -7.92 -18.94 -1.58
C GLN A 360 -6.93 -17.77 -1.73
N VAL A 361 -6.87 -17.15 -2.92
CA VAL A 361 -6.03 -15.95 -3.16
C VAL A 361 -6.49 -14.78 -2.28
N GLN A 362 -7.79 -14.60 -2.09
CA GLN A 362 -8.36 -13.59 -1.21
C GLN A 362 -7.89 -13.77 0.25
N ARG A 363 -7.86 -15.02 0.74
CA ARG A 363 -7.37 -15.35 2.09
C ARG A 363 -5.87 -15.06 2.23
N MET A 364 -5.07 -15.49 1.26
CA MET A 364 -3.63 -15.19 1.19
C MET A 364 -3.36 -13.68 1.28
N LEU A 365 -4.16 -12.88 0.57
CA LEU A 365 -4.03 -11.43 0.54
C LEU A 365 -4.67 -10.73 1.76
N GLY A 366 -5.63 -11.35 2.44
CA GLY A 366 -6.45 -10.70 3.45
C GLY A 366 -7.31 -9.56 2.87
N HIS A 367 -7.95 -9.81 1.73
CA HIS A 367 -8.95 -8.91 1.14
C HIS A 367 -10.32 -9.14 1.78
N SER A 368 -11.05 -8.07 2.09
CA SER A 368 -12.39 -8.17 2.71
C SER A 368 -13.51 -8.43 1.71
N SER A 369 -13.23 -8.35 0.41
CA SER A 369 -14.16 -8.63 -0.67
C SER A 369 -13.42 -9.40 -1.77
N ALA A 370 -14.14 -10.30 -2.44
CA ALA A 370 -13.66 -11.03 -3.61
C ALA A 370 -13.69 -10.17 -4.89
N ASP A 371 -14.38 -9.03 -4.88
CA ASP A 371 -14.68 -8.27 -6.10
C ASP A 371 -13.53 -7.40 -6.63
N THR A 372 -13.56 -7.23 -7.96
CA THR A 372 -12.64 -6.53 -8.90
C THR A 372 -11.15 -6.86 -8.80
N THR A 373 -10.52 -6.77 -7.63
CA THR A 373 -9.06 -6.91 -7.51
C THR A 373 -8.59 -8.37 -7.63
N THR A 374 -9.29 -9.31 -7.00
CA THR A 374 -8.90 -10.73 -7.02
C THR A 374 -9.33 -11.42 -8.32
N LYS A 375 -10.47 -11.02 -8.90
CA LYS A 375 -10.92 -11.45 -10.23
C LYS A 375 -9.93 -11.03 -11.33
N GLY A 376 -9.40 -9.81 -11.25
CA GLY A 376 -8.38 -9.33 -12.20
C GLY A 376 -7.09 -10.16 -12.17
N TYR A 377 -6.64 -10.62 -11.00
CA TYR A 377 -5.45 -11.50 -10.92
C TYR A 377 -5.69 -12.88 -11.53
N LEU A 378 -6.88 -13.44 -11.32
CA LEU A 378 -7.23 -14.73 -11.93
C LEU A 378 -7.30 -14.61 -13.45
N GLN A 379 -7.87 -13.52 -13.97
CA GLN A 379 -7.92 -13.27 -15.41
C GLN A 379 -6.52 -13.16 -16.01
N LEU A 380 -5.63 -12.36 -15.40
CA LEU A 380 -4.22 -12.26 -15.83
C LEU A 380 -3.52 -13.63 -15.81
N ALA A 381 -3.77 -14.44 -14.78
CA ALA A 381 -3.20 -15.78 -14.69
C ALA A 381 -3.68 -16.71 -15.81
N LYS A 382 -4.96 -16.63 -16.20
CA LYS A 382 -5.50 -17.38 -17.34
C LYS A 382 -4.90 -16.92 -18.67
N GLU A 383 -4.74 -15.61 -18.85
CA GLU A 383 -4.09 -15.03 -20.03
C GLU A 383 -2.63 -15.49 -20.16
N GLU A 384 -1.87 -15.52 -19.05
CA GLU A 384 -0.50 -16.07 -19.02
C GLU A 384 -0.45 -17.56 -19.40
N GLN A 385 -1.38 -18.39 -18.89
CA GLN A 385 -1.44 -19.81 -19.25
C GLN A 385 -1.79 -20.03 -20.73
N MET A 386 -2.72 -19.24 -21.29
CA MET A 386 -3.13 -19.34 -22.69
C MET A 386 -2.01 -18.96 -23.66
N ASN A 387 -1.10 -18.06 -23.26
CA ASN A 387 0.04 -17.64 -24.07
C ASN A 387 1.18 -18.67 -24.09
N GLY A 388 1.00 -19.86 -23.52
CA GLY A 388 1.96 -20.95 -23.62
C GLY A 388 3.18 -20.81 -22.70
N GLU A 389 3.18 -19.87 -21.76
CA GLU A 389 4.10 -19.88 -20.63
C GLU A 389 3.72 -21.05 -19.70
N SER A 390 4.08 -22.27 -20.09
CA SER A 390 4.01 -23.44 -19.21
C SER A 390 4.99 -23.22 -18.05
N LYS A 391 4.50 -22.58 -16.98
CA LYS A 391 5.28 -22.35 -15.78
C LYS A 391 5.37 -23.66 -14.99
N LYS A 392 6.59 -23.98 -14.54
CA LYS A 392 6.86 -25.04 -13.57
C LYS A 392 5.91 -24.89 -12.36
N PRO A 393 5.66 -25.96 -11.58
CA PRO A 393 4.94 -25.82 -10.32
C PRO A 393 5.52 -24.66 -9.52
N TYR A 394 4.68 -23.72 -9.10
CA TYR A 394 5.08 -22.46 -8.44
C TYR A 394 6.08 -22.68 -7.29
N MET A 395 5.95 -23.79 -6.56
CA MET A 395 6.88 -24.21 -5.51
C MET A 395 8.30 -24.48 -6.02
N GLU A 396 8.43 -25.17 -7.16
CA GLU A 396 9.73 -25.43 -7.78
C GLU A 396 10.35 -24.15 -8.34
N GLU A 397 9.54 -23.27 -8.95
CA GLU A 397 10.01 -21.97 -9.45
C GLU A 397 10.56 -21.11 -8.30
N ILE A 398 9.85 -21.05 -7.18
CA ILE A 398 10.32 -20.35 -5.98
C ILE A 398 11.62 -20.96 -5.47
N ALA A 399 11.67 -22.29 -5.30
CA ALA A 399 12.87 -22.96 -4.80
C ALA A 399 14.08 -22.68 -5.71
N ILE A 400 13.90 -22.74 -7.04
CA ILE A 400 14.94 -22.43 -8.02
C ILE A 400 15.36 -20.96 -7.89
N LYS A 401 14.43 -20.01 -7.86
CA LYS A 401 14.73 -18.57 -7.70
C LYS A 401 15.54 -18.31 -6.43
N MET A 402 15.14 -18.92 -5.32
CA MET A 402 15.84 -18.81 -4.04
C MET A 402 17.26 -19.39 -4.09
N LEU A 403 17.45 -20.53 -4.75
CA LEU A 403 18.76 -21.16 -4.96
C LEU A 403 19.66 -20.33 -5.88
N VAL A 404 19.12 -19.78 -6.96
CA VAL A 404 19.86 -18.90 -7.89
C VAL A 404 20.33 -17.64 -7.16
N ASN A 405 19.46 -16.99 -6.38
CA ASN A 405 19.83 -15.84 -5.57
C ASN A 405 20.93 -16.19 -4.56
N LYS A 406 20.83 -17.36 -3.91
CA LYS A 406 21.87 -17.86 -2.99
C LYS A 406 23.20 -18.09 -3.71
N ASN A 407 23.18 -18.69 -4.89
CA ASN A 407 24.38 -18.95 -5.68
C ASN A 407 25.06 -17.65 -6.14
N ARG A 408 24.29 -16.66 -6.64
CA ARG A 408 24.81 -15.32 -6.99
C ARG A 408 25.52 -14.66 -5.80
N LEU A 409 24.97 -14.79 -4.60
CA LEU A 409 25.59 -14.28 -3.38
C LEU A 409 26.89 -15.01 -3.01
N LEU A 410 26.92 -16.34 -3.17
CA LEU A 410 28.11 -17.15 -2.89
C LEU A 410 29.24 -16.87 -3.90
N GLU A 411 28.94 -16.76 -5.18
CA GLU A 411 29.90 -16.39 -6.23
C GLU A 411 30.56 -15.04 -5.92
N ARG A 412 29.78 -14.06 -5.50
CA ARG A 412 30.30 -12.75 -5.07
C ARG A 412 31.25 -12.88 -3.89
N LYS A 413 30.90 -13.67 -2.86
CA LYS A 413 31.77 -13.92 -1.70
C LYS A 413 33.07 -14.61 -2.13
N LEU A 414 32.99 -15.58 -3.03
CA LEU A 414 34.15 -16.29 -3.57
C LEU A 414 35.08 -15.34 -4.33
N ASN A 415 34.53 -14.48 -5.20
CA ASN A 415 35.31 -13.49 -5.96
C ASN A 415 36.02 -12.48 -5.03
N LYS A 416 35.37 -12.05 -3.94
CA LYS A 416 36.01 -11.23 -2.89
C LYS A 416 37.19 -11.94 -2.21
N LEU A 417 37.02 -13.22 -1.86
CA LEU A 417 38.10 -14.00 -1.24
C LEU A 417 39.29 -14.22 -2.20
N GLN A 418 39.01 -14.51 -3.47
CA GLN A 418 40.05 -14.71 -4.49
C GLN A 418 40.82 -13.41 -4.79
N SER A 419 40.14 -12.26 -4.86
CA SER A 419 40.78 -10.95 -5.03
C SER A 419 41.60 -10.53 -3.81
N SER A 420 41.15 -10.86 -2.60
CA SER A 420 41.93 -10.65 -1.37
C SER A 420 43.21 -11.50 -1.35
N LYS A 421 43.15 -12.75 -1.85
CA LYS A 421 44.31 -13.64 -1.94
C LYS A 421 45.35 -13.23 -3.00
N LYS A 422 44.96 -12.45 -4.01
CA LYS A 422 45.90 -11.93 -5.04
C LYS A 422 46.64 -10.66 -4.60
N ASN A 423 46.19 -10.02 -3.52
CA ASN A 423 46.76 -8.78 -2.97
C ASN A 423 47.59 -9.04 -1.70
N HIS A 424 47.85 -10.30 -1.37
CA HIS A 424 48.80 -10.79 -0.36
C HIS A 424 49.73 -11.76 -1.06
#